data_AF-A0A348B420-F1
#
_entry.id   AF-A0A348B420-F1
#
_cell.length_a   1.000
_cell.length_b   1.000
_cell.length_c   1.000
_cell.angle_alpha   90.00
_cell.angle_beta   90.00
_cell.angle_gamma   90.00
#
_symmetry.space_group_name_H-M   'P 1'
#
loop_
_entity.id
_entity.type
_entity.pdbx_description
1 polymer ?
#
loop_
_entity_poly.entity_id
_entity_poly.type
_entity_poly.pdbx_seq_one_letter_code
_entity_poly.pdbx_strand_id
1 'polypeptide(L)'
;MSLDVDSRGETEELELRTGEALAHVLATASVAFEFLGEDLELEDTVRRYVDRWIAELVPLDYVDGMAEVVGEQLNAKPWEVFENVSEDELSLALEYAVQFKRRLNSGALMIGAEDLEVRVERILRSMGVKTEELYRFENSTDPSSRTKVLVTALALAFGISSVRGRSWAQE
;
A
#
# COMPACT_ATOMS: atom_id res chain seq x y z
N MET A 1 -44.11 31.31 11.21
CA MET A 1 -43.34 31.32 9.95
C MET A 1 -42.02 30.66 10.26
N SER A 2 -41.87 29.43 9.76
CA SER A 2 -40.65 28.63 9.83
C SER A 2 -39.58 29.33 8.98
N LEU A 3 -38.40 29.55 9.54
CA LEU A 3 -37.21 29.81 8.76
C LEU A 3 -36.39 28.54 8.83
N ASP A 4 -36.34 27.87 7.69
CA ASP A 4 -35.60 26.65 7.44
C ASP A 4 -34.17 26.80 7.91
N VAL A 5 -33.81 26.03 8.93
CA VAL A 5 -32.43 25.70 9.23
C VAL A 5 -31.99 24.82 8.08
N ASP A 6 -31.24 25.43 7.16
CA ASP A 6 -30.58 24.77 6.03
C ASP A 6 -29.59 23.75 6.60
N SER A 7 -30.13 22.58 6.95
CA SER A 7 -29.40 21.38 7.35
C SER A 7 -28.81 20.75 6.09
N ARG A 8 -27.91 21.48 5.45
CA ARG A 8 -26.86 20.86 4.66
C ARG A 8 -25.91 20.21 5.64
N GLY A 9 -26.30 19.04 6.11
CA GLY A 9 -25.36 18.09 6.67
C GLY A 9 -24.28 17.90 5.63
N GLU A 10 -23.11 18.46 5.92
CA GLU A 10 -21.85 17.90 5.46
C GLU A 10 -21.87 16.44 5.92
N THR A 11 -22.38 15.54 5.07
CA THR A 11 -21.81 14.21 4.99
C THR A 11 -20.37 14.44 4.56
N GLU A 12 -19.50 14.73 5.52
CA GLU A 12 -18.16 14.16 5.49
C GLU A 12 -18.41 12.68 5.21
N GLU A 13 -18.23 12.28 3.95
CA GLU A 13 -17.95 10.90 3.65
C GLU A 13 -16.85 10.53 4.64
N LEU A 14 -17.15 9.64 5.58
CA LEU A 14 -16.16 8.95 6.37
C LEU A 14 -15.27 8.25 5.35
N GLU A 15 -14.25 8.95 4.85
CA GLU A 15 -13.25 8.37 3.98
C GLU A 15 -12.65 7.23 4.78
N LEU A 16 -12.97 6.01 4.38
CA LEU A 16 -12.41 4.82 4.98
C LEU A 16 -10.89 4.91 4.81
N ARG A 17 -10.19 5.20 5.91
CA ARG A 17 -8.71 5.29 5.96
C ARG A 17 -8.12 3.88 5.97
N THR A 18 -8.29 3.18 4.85
CA THR A 18 -7.87 1.77 4.70
C THR A 18 -6.36 1.61 4.82
N GLY A 19 -5.59 2.64 4.42
CA GLY A 19 -4.13 2.66 4.58
C GLY A 19 -3.70 2.71 6.04
N GLU A 20 -4.34 3.60 6.82
CA GLU A 20 -4.11 3.69 8.27
C GLU A 20 -4.51 2.39 8.99
N ALA A 21 -5.66 1.83 8.63
CA ALA A 21 -6.12 0.57 9.22
C ALA A 21 -5.16 -0.60 8.91
N LEU A 22 -4.61 -0.67 7.69
CA LEU A 22 -3.59 -1.66 7.33
C LEU A 22 -2.30 -1.44 8.14
N ALA A 23 -1.82 -0.22 8.27
CA ALA A 23 -0.62 0.08 9.06
C ALA A 23 -0.76 -0.37 10.52
N HIS A 24 -1.90 -0.07 11.16
CA HIS A 24 -2.19 -0.51 12.52
C HIS A 24 -2.23 -2.04 12.67
N VAL A 25 -2.86 -2.73 11.72
CA VAL A 25 -2.91 -4.21 11.71
C VAL A 25 -1.51 -4.80 11.56
N LEU A 26 -0.70 -4.24 10.66
CA LEU A 26 0.68 -4.69 10.47
C LEU A 26 1.53 -4.42 11.72
N ALA A 27 1.41 -3.26 12.36
CA ALA A 27 2.16 -2.93 13.57
C ALA A 27 1.78 -3.87 14.72
N THR A 28 0.49 -4.12 14.88
CA THR A 28 -0.02 -5.10 15.86
C THR A 28 0.50 -6.50 15.55
N ALA A 29 0.51 -6.91 14.28
CA ALA A 29 1.04 -8.19 13.85
C ALA A 29 2.54 -8.33 14.11
N SER A 30 3.33 -7.29 13.83
CA SER A 30 4.77 -7.25 14.13
C SER A 30 5.03 -7.54 15.60
N VAL A 31 4.36 -6.81 16.49
CA VAL A 31 4.50 -7.01 17.94
C VAL A 31 4.01 -8.40 18.35
N ALA A 32 2.83 -8.82 17.88
CA ALA A 32 2.28 -10.12 18.25
C ALA A 32 3.18 -11.29 17.81
N PHE A 33 3.73 -11.25 16.59
CA PHE A 33 4.60 -12.30 16.08
C PHE A 33 5.96 -12.34 16.78
N GLU A 34 6.48 -11.19 17.24
CA GLU A 34 7.68 -11.17 18.09
C GLU A 34 7.47 -11.90 19.43
N PHE A 35 6.29 -11.78 20.04
CA PHE A 35 6.01 -12.36 21.36
C PHE A 35 5.41 -13.77 21.33
N LEU A 36 4.56 -14.05 20.35
CA LEU A 36 3.72 -15.24 20.29
C LEU A 36 4.16 -16.23 19.21
N GLY A 37 5.03 -15.81 18.28
CA GLY A 37 5.32 -16.54 17.06
C GLY A 37 4.20 -16.40 16.03
N GLU A 38 4.45 -16.89 14.82
CA GLU A 38 3.51 -16.79 13.69
C GLU A 38 2.24 -17.60 13.91
N ASP A 39 1.09 -16.97 13.64
CA ASP A 39 -0.25 -17.52 13.83
C ASP A 39 -1.08 -17.32 12.55
N LEU A 40 -1.72 -18.41 12.10
CA LEU A 40 -2.46 -18.42 10.84
C LEU A 40 -3.68 -17.49 10.82
N GLU A 41 -4.37 -17.30 11.96
CA GLU A 41 -5.52 -16.40 12.03
C GLU A 41 -5.10 -14.93 11.92
N LEU A 42 -3.94 -14.60 12.52
CA LEU A 42 -3.36 -13.28 12.42
C LEU A 42 -2.81 -13.01 11.01
N GLU A 43 -2.13 -13.98 10.39
CA GLU A 43 -1.71 -13.89 8.97
C GLU A 43 -2.93 -13.68 8.05
N ASP A 44 -4.03 -14.42 8.26
CA ASP A 44 -5.26 -14.24 7.51
C ASP A 44 -5.94 -12.89 7.76
N THR A 45 -5.74 -12.30 8.94
CA THR A 45 -6.20 -10.94 9.22
C THR A 45 -5.37 -9.91 8.46
N VAL A 46 -4.04 -10.02 8.49
CA VAL A 46 -3.14 -9.17 7.69
C VAL A 46 -3.53 -9.22 6.22
N ARG A 47 -3.68 -10.42 5.65
CA ARG A 47 -4.05 -10.61 4.24
C ARG A 47 -5.36 -9.91 3.89
N ARG A 48 -6.41 -10.06 4.71
CA ARG A 48 -7.70 -9.40 4.47
C ARG A 48 -7.59 -7.87 4.44
N TYR A 49 -6.72 -7.29 5.25
CA TYR A 49 -6.49 -5.84 5.24
C TYR A 49 -5.62 -5.40 4.06
N VAL A 50 -4.62 -6.20 3.68
CA VAL A 50 -3.84 -5.99 2.46
C VAL A 50 -4.76 -6.01 1.23
N ASP A 51 -5.61 -7.03 1.09
CA ASP A 51 -6.56 -7.14 -0.02
C ASP A 51 -7.52 -5.96 -0.09
N ARG A 52 -8.04 -5.50 1.07
CA ARG A 52 -8.91 -4.32 1.16
C ARG A 52 -8.21 -3.04 0.73
N TRP A 53 -6.97 -2.83 1.15
CA TRP A 53 -6.19 -1.66 0.74
C TRP A 53 -5.86 -1.71 -0.75
N ILE A 54 -5.46 -2.87 -1.29
CA ILE A 54 -5.22 -3.04 -2.73
C ILE A 54 -6.49 -2.76 -3.54
N ALA A 55 -7.67 -3.13 -3.05
CA ALA A 55 -8.94 -2.85 -3.72
C ALA A 55 -9.19 -1.35 -3.94
N GLU A 56 -8.71 -0.48 -3.04
CA GLU A 56 -8.78 0.99 -3.20
C GLU A 56 -7.82 1.53 -4.27
N LEU A 57 -6.83 0.72 -4.68
CA LEU A 57 -5.84 1.10 -5.69
C LEU A 57 -6.19 0.61 -7.10
N VAL A 58 -7.20 -0.24 -7.25
CA VAL A 58 -7.60 -0.81 -8.54
C VAL A 58 -8.30 0.26 -9.41
N PRO A 59 -8.03 0.31 -10.74
CA PRO A 59 -7.11 -0.54 -11.50
C PRO A 59 -5.65 -0.12 -11.34
N LEU A 60 -4.74 -1.07 -11.10
CA LEU A 60 -3.31 -0.79 -11.02
C LEU A 60 -2.73 -0.46 -12.41
N ASP A 61 -1.79 0.48 -12.46
CA ASP A 61 -1.04 0.83 -13.67
C ASP A 61 0.08 -0.21 -13.92
N TYR A 62 -0.31 -1.48 -14.02
CA TYR A 62 0.59 -2.63 -14.13
C TYR A 62 1.24 -2.73 -15.51
N VAL A 63 2.54 -3.03 -15.51
CA VAL A 63 3.34 -3.37 -16.70
C VAL A 63 3.84 -4.80 -16.56
N ASP A 64 3.74 -5.58 -17.64
CA ASP A 64 4.19 -6.96 -17.68
C ASP A 64 5.65 -7.09 -17.17
N GLY A 65 5.90 -8.07 -16.30
CA GLY A 65 7.20 -8.29 -15.68
C GLY A 65 7.40 -7.59 -14.34
N MET A 66 6.50 -6.69 -13.90
CA MET A 66 6.64 -6.01 -12.61
C MET A 66 6.50 -6.97 -11.43
N ALA A 67 5.55 -7.91 -11.50
CA ALA A 67 5.29 -8.85 -10.41
C ALA A 67 6.47 -9.80 -10.20
N GLU A 68 7.12 -10.23 -11.28
CA GLU A 68 8.31 -11.08 -11.27
C GLU A 68 9.48 -10.36 -10.61
N VAL A 69 9.76 -9.11 -11.00
CA VAL A 69 10.84 -8.31 -10.39
C VAL A 69 10.63 -8.11 -8.90
N VAL A 70 9.44 -7.64 -8.52
CA VAL A 70 9.11 -7.40 -7.11
C VAL A 70 9.17 -8.71 -6.34
N GLY A 71 8.53 -9.76 -6.87
CA GLY A 71 8.47 -11.08 -6.26
C GLY A 71 9.84 -11.74 -6.06
N GLU A 72 10.75 -11.66 -7.03
CA GLU A 72 12.10 -12.24 -6.92
C GLU A 72 12.95 -11.55 -5.85
N GLN A 73 12.74 -10.25 -5.63
CA GLN A 73 13.53 -9.44 -4.70
C GLN A 73 12.99 -9.44 -3.27
N LEU A 74 11.67 -9.58 -3.11
CA LEU A 74 11.03 -9.62 -1.81
C LEU A 74 11.68 -10.67 -0.90
N ASN A 75 12.08 -10.24 0.29
CA ASN A 75 12.70 -11.10 1.30
C ASN A 75 12.11 -10.90 2.71
N ALA A 76 11.09 -10.06 2.84
CA ALA A 76 10.41 -9.75 4.09
C ALA A 76 8.90 -9.97 3.96
N LYS A 77 8.26 -10.31 5.09
CA LYS A 77 6.81 -10.33 5.26
C LYS A 77 6.26 -8.92 5.50
N PRO A 78 4.95 -8.67 5.27
CA PRO A 78 4.37 -7.33 5.39
C PRO A 78 4.62 -6.62 6.73
N TRP A 79 4.62 -7.38 7.83
CA TRP A 79 4.79 -6.84 9.19
C TRP A 79 6.25 -6.64 9.58
N GLU A 80 7.21 -7.11 8.80
CA GLU A 80 8.65 -6.90 9.07
C GLU A 80 9.13 -5.52 8.59
N VAL A 81 8.26 -4.74 7.95
CA VAL A 81 8.53 -3.38 7.47
C VAL A 81 8.96 -2.41 8.59
N PHE A 82 8.57 -2.70 9.84
CA PHE A 82 8.78 -1.80 10.99
C PHE A 82 10.21 -1.76 11.53
N GLU A 83 11.12 -2.61 11.04
CA GLU A 83 12.55 -2.48 11.36
C GLU A 83 13.12 -1.14 10.89
N ASN A 84 12.55 -0.56 9.81
CA ASN A 84 13.09 0.62 9.14
C ASN A 84 12.07 1.73 8.87
N VAL A 85 10.79 1.49 9.15
CA VAL A 85 9.67 2.41 8.87
C VAL A 85 8.78 2.49 10.11
N SER A 86 8.41 3.69 10.56
CA SER A 86 7.46 3.81 11.67
C SER A 86 6.02 3.53 11.23
N GLU A 87 5.16 3.18 12.19
CA GLU A 87 3.71 3.03 11.97
C GLU A 87 3.07 4.28 11.35
N ASP A 88 3.40 5.46 11.87
CA ASP A 88 2.91 6.73 11.32
C ASP A 88 3.40 6.95 9.88
N GLU A 89 4.66 6.64 9.58
CA GLU A 89 5.22 6.78 8.23
C GLU A 89 4.53 5.83 7.24
N LEU A 90 4.30 4.58 7.65
CA LEU A 90 3.59 3.59 6.85
C LEU A 90 2.13 4.00 6.62
N SER A 91 1.42 4.40 7.68
CA SER A 91 0.03 4.87 7.64
C SER A 91 -0.14 6.01 6.65
N LEU A 92 0.71 7.04 6.75
CA LEU A 92 0.70 8.19 5.84
C LEU A 92 0.99 7.77 4.40
N ALA A 93 1.98 6.91 4.17
CA ALA A 93 2.34 6.48 2.81
C ALA A 93 1.22 5.67 2.14
N LEU A 94 0.61 4.73 2.87
CA LEU A 94 -0.48 3.90 2.37
C LEU A 94 -1.73 4.73 2.06
N GLU A 95 -2.04 5.74 2.89
CA GLU A 95 -3.15 6.65 2.67
C GLU A 95 -2.89 7.60 1.49
N TYR A 96 -1.67 8.15 1.40
CA TYR A 96 -1.27 8.99 0.27
C TYR A 96 -1.29 8.22 -1.04
N ALA A 97 -0.97 6.92 -1.05
CA ALA A 97 -1.12 6.08 -2.24
C ALA A 97 -2.59 5.97 -2.70
N VAL A 98 -3.53 5.81 -1.76
CA VAL A 98 -4.98 5.79 -2.06
C VAL A 98 -5.43 7.15 -2.60
N GLN A 99 -5.06 8.24 -1.94
CA GLN A 99 -5.38 9.60 -2.40
C GLN A 99 -4.79 9.90 -3.77
N PHE A 100 -3.54 9.48 -4.00
CA PHE A 100 -2.88 9.57 -5.31
C PHE A 100 -3.72 8.86 -6.37
N LYS A 101 -4.17 7.63 -6.09
CA LYS A 101 -4.98 6.87 -7.05
C LYS A 101 -6.34 7.51 -7.32
N ARG A 102 -7.02 8.00 -6.28
CA ARG A 102 -8.29 8.73 -6.43
C ARG A 102 -8.14 9.98 -7.30
N ARG A 103 -7.09 10.77 -7.09
CA ARG A 103 -6.78 11.96 -7.90
C ARG A 103 -6.42 11.61 -9.34
N LEU A 104 -5.67 10.53 -9.54
CA LEU A 104 -5.33 10.05 -10.87
C LEU A 104 -6.60 9.65 -11.64
N ASN A 105 -7.50 8.91 -11.00
CA ASN A 105 -8.76 8.46 -11.61
C ASN A 105 -9.73 9.61 -11.89
N SER A 106 -9.66 10.72 -11.15
CA SER A 106 -10.47 11.92 -11.40
C SER A 106 -9.89 12.83 -12.50
N GLY A 107 -8.72 12.50 -13.05
CA GLY A 107 -8.04 13.29 -14.08
C GLY A 107 -7.38 14.56 -13.53
N ALA A 108 -7.13 14.64 -12.23
CA ALA A 108 -6.42 15.77 -11.63
C ALA A 108 -4.95 15.81 -12.09
N LEU A 109 -4.42 17.02 -12.26
CA LEU A 109 -2.99 17.24 -12.51
C LEU A 109 -2.20 16.85 -11.26
N MET A 110 -1.34 15.84 -11.40
CA MET A 110 -0.52 15.32 -10.32
C MET A 110 0.79 16.11 -10.27
N ILE A 111 0.84 17.13 -9.42
CA ILE A 111 2.04 17.92 -9.12
C ILE A 111 2.40 17.65 -7.67
N GLY A 112 3.69 17.46 -7.34
CA GLY A 112 4.13 17.38 -5.96
C GLY A 112 4.06 15.98 -5.34
N ALA A 113 4.23 14.92 -6.13
CA ALA A 113 4.16 13.53 -5.65
C ALA A 113 5.48 13.01 -5.05
N GLU A 114 6.54 13.82 -5.03
CA GLU A 114 7.90 13.40 -4.66
C GLU A 114 7.97 12.90 -3.20
N ASP A 115 7.18 13.48 -2.29
CA ASP A 115 7.12 13.01 -0.90
C ASP A 115 6.54 11.59 -0.81
N LEU A 116 5.51 11.29 -1.60
CA LEU A 116 4.95 9.94 -1.70
C LEU A 116 5.99 8.98 -2.30
N GLU A 117 6.68 9.38 -3.37
CA GLU A 117 7.72 8.56 -4.00
C GLU A 117 8.82 8.17 -3.01
N VAL A 118 9.35 9.12 -2.24
CA VAL A 118 10.40 8.87 -1.24
C VAL A 118 9.92 7.90 -0.15
N ARG A 119 8.69 8.06 0.34
CA ARG A 119 8.11 7.17 1.36
C ARG A 119 7.90 5.75 0.82
N VAL A 120 7.29 5.64 -0.35
CA VAL A 120 7.07 4.34 -1.01
C VAL A 120 8.38 3.64 -1.29
N GLU A 121 9.39 4.36 -1.77
CA GLU A 121 10.72 3.78 -1.98
C GLU A 121 11.33 3.24 -0.70
N ARG A 122 11.20 3.96 0.42
CA ARG A 122 11.71 3.50 1.71
C ARG A 122 11.03 2.20 2.15
N ILE A 123 9.71 2.11 2.01
CA ILE A 123 8.93 0.91 2.33
C ILE A 123 9.33 -0.25 1.42
N LEU A 124 9.44 -0.02 0.11
CA LEU A 124 9.87 -1.05 -0.84
C LEU A 124 11.27 -1.57 -0.51
N ARG A 125 12.20 -0.67 -0.20
CA ARG A 125 13.57 -1.03 0.20
C ARG A 125 13.60 -1.81 1.51
N SER A 126 12.77 -1.47 2.50
CA SER A 126 12.69 -2.25 3.75
C SER A 126 12.12 -3.65 3.53
N MET A 127 11.34 -3.86 2.46
CA MET A 127 10.87 -5.18 2.03
C MET A 127 11.85 -5.93 1.11
N GLY A 128 13.04 -5.37 0.84
CA GLY A 128 14.09 -5.97 0.00
C GLY A 128 14.05 -5.58 -1.47
N VAL A 129 13.11 -4.73 -1.90
CA VAL A 129 12.96 -4.32 -3.30
C VAL A 129 13.95 -3.21 -3.65
N LYS A 130 14.72 -3.43 -4.72
CA LYS A 130 15.62 -2.45 -5.34
C LYS A 130 14.82 -1.55 -6.26
N THR A 131 14.45 -0.38 -5.78
CA THR A 131 13.55 0.55 -6.48
C THR A 131 14.13 1.05 -7.80
N GLU A 132 15.46 1.05 -7.96
CA GLU A 132 16.14 1.42 -9.19
C GLU A 132 15.83 0.46 -10.35
N GLU A 133 15.54 -0.82 -10.05
CA GLU A 133 15.13 -1.79 -11.07
C GLU A 133 13.70 -1.52 -11.58
N LEU A 134 12.89 -0.77 -10.83
CA LEU A 134 11.52 -0.41 -11.23
C LEU A 134 11.49 0.70 -12.27
N TYR A 135 12.55 1.52 -12.38
CA TYR A 135 12.62 2.63 -13.34
C TYR A 135 12.46 2.18 -14.80
N ARG A 136 12.76 0.91 -15.09
CA ARG A 136 12.57 0.32 -16.43
C ARG A 136 11.11 0.23 -16.87
N PHE A 137 10.17 0.31 -15.92
CA PHE A 137 8.73 0.30 -16.18
C PHE A 137 8.14 1.71 -16.33
N GLU A 138 8.96 2.75 -16.13
CA GLU A 138 8.52 4.13 -16.28
C GLU A 138 8.31 4.50 -17.75
N ASN A 139 7.22 5.21 -18.01
CA ASN A 139 6.95 5.88 -19.25
C ASN A 139 7.41 7.35 -19.15
N SER A 140 8.49 7.68 -19.87
CA SER A 140 9.09 9.02 -19.89
C SER A 140 8.18 10.13 -20.41
N THR A 141 7.06 9.79 -21.06
CA THR A 141 6.09 10.77 -21.57
C THR A 141 5.02 11.16 -20.54
N ASP A 142 4.89 10.40 -19.46
CA ASP A 142 3.92 10.65 -18.39
C ASP A 142 4.64 11.12 -17.11
N PRO A 143 4.48 12.39 -16.70
CA PRO A 143 5.11 12.93 -15.49
C PRO A 143 4.73 12.18 -14.21
N SER A 144 3.59 11.49 -14.18
CA SER A 144 3.15 10.69 -13.04
C SER A 144 3.62 9.24 -13.10
N SER A 145 4.34 8.85 -14.16
CA SER A 145 4.66 7.43 -14.40
C SER A 145 5.48 6.83 -13.27
N ARG A 146 6.44 7.57 -12.72
CA ARG A 146 7.25 7.09 -11.60
C ARG A 146 6.41 6.78 -10.38
N THR A 147 5.59 7.72 -9.94
CA THR A 147 4.69 7.50 -8.81
C THR A 147 3.72 6.34 -9.06
N LYS A 148 3.16 6.21 -10.28
CA LYS A 148 2.29 5.08 -10.66
C LYS A 148 3.00 3.74 -10.54
N VAL A 149 4.23 3.64 -11.05
CA VAL A 149 5.06 2.44 -10.98
C VAL A 149 5.37 2.10 -9.52
N LEU A 150 5.76 3.08 -8.71
CA LEU A 150 6.05 2.88 -7.28
C LEU A 150 4.82 2.42 -6.49
N VAL A 151 3.66 3.07 -6.67
CA VAL A 151 2.41 2.68 -6.00
C VAL A 151 1.96 1.28 -6.44
N THR A 152 2.09 0.96 -7.73
CA THR A 152 1.78 -0.38 -8.24
C THR A 152 2.74 -1.43 -7.67
N ALA A 153 4.03 -1.14 -7.63
CA ALA A 153 5.03 -2.01 -7.02
C ALA A 153 4.77 -2.21 -5.51
N LEU A 154 4.33 -1.17 -4.80
CA LEU A 154 3.95 -1.25 -3.39
C LEU A 154 2.76 -2.20 -3.19
N ALA A 155 1.72 -2.06 -4.02
CA ALA A 155 0.57 -2.96 -4.01
C ALA A 155 0.97 -4.42 -4.27
N LEU A 156 1.81 -4.66 -5.27
CA LEU A 156 2.35 -5.98 -5.57
C LEU A 156 3.21 -6.51 -4.42
N ALA A 157 4.05 -5.67 -3.81
CA ALA A 157 4.93 -6.05 -2.72
C ALA A 157 4.14 -6.57 -1.52
N PHE A 158 3.14 -5.81 -1.06
CA PHE A 158 2.24 -6.23 0.02
C PHE A 158 1.42 -7.47 -0.37
N GLY A 159 0.85 -7.49 -1.58
CA GLY A 159 0.07 -8.62 -2.07
C GLY A 159 0.87 -9.93 -2.07
N ILE A 160 2.04 -9.94 -2.70
CA ILE A 160 2.92 -11.12 -2.80
C ILE A 160 3.46 -11.53 -1.43
N SER A 161 3.97 -10.59 -0.64
CA SER A 161 4.57 -10.91 0.67
C SER A 161 3.54 -11.43 1.67
N SER A 162 2.28 -10.98 1.60
CA SER A 162 1.21 -11.46 2.48
C SER A 162 0.79 -12.92 2.25
N VAL A 163 1.17 -13.53 1.12
CA VAL A 163 0.85 -14.93 0.79
C VAL A 163 2.07 -15.86 0.77
N ARG A 164 3.29 -15.31 0.84
CA ARG A 164 4.56 -16.04 0.61
C ARG A 164 4.90 -17.11 1.66
N GLY A 165 4.15 -17.21 2.75
CA GLY A 165 4.34 -18.19 3.83
C GLY A 165 3.54 -19.49 3.70
N ARG A 166 2.50 -19.55 2.84
CA ARG A 166 1.76 -20.80 2.65
C ARG A 166 2.57 -21.73 1.75
N SER A 167 3.26 -22.70 2.34
CA SER A 167 3.55 -23.91 1.57
C SER A 167 2.21 -24.45 1.07
N TRP A 168 2.00 -24.50 -0.24
CA TRP A 168 0.86 -25.14 -0.90
C TRP A 168 0.93 -26.68 -0.76
N ALA A 169 1.33 -27.16 0.41
CA ALA A 169 1.63 -28.56 0.72
C ALA A 169 0.72 -29.11 1.83
N GLN A 170 -0.48 -28.56 1.98
CA GLN A 170 -1.57 -29.18 2.73
C GLN A 170 -2.89 -29.01 1.99
N GLU A 171 -3.05 -29.82 0.94
CA GLU A 171 -4.27 -30.59 0.67
C GLU A 171 -3.86 -32.03 0.35
#